data_AF-A0AA38LA73-F1
#
_entry.id   AF-A0AA38LA73-F1
#
_cell.length_a   1.000
_cell.length_b   1.000
_cell.length_c   1.000
_cell.angle_alpha   90.00
_cell.angle_beta   90.00
_cell.angle_gamma   90.00
#
_symmetry.space_group_name_H-M   'P 1'
#
loop_
_entity.id
_entity.type
_entity.pdbx_description
1 polymer ?
#
loop_
_entity_poly.entity_id
_entity_poly.type
_entity_poly.pdbx_seq_one_letter_code
_entity_poly.pdbx_strand_id
1 'polypeptide(L)'
;IAPHITVHNLVTKPDAKPIKQKSRPMKPKVALMVKEEVMKLLQVGFIKPIDYSQWVSNIIHVLKKNGKIHICIDFRDINKACPKDDFPLPSIDVIVDATNGFELLSLMDGFSG
;
A
#
# COMPACT_ATOMS: atom_id res chain seq x y z
N ILE A 1 -21.83 15.41 -11.81
CA ILE A 1 -21.84 14.67 -10.53
C ILE A 1 -20.40 14.66 -10.04
N ALA A 2 -20.09 15.27 -8.90
CA ALA A 2 -18.75 15.15 -8.34
C ALA A 2 -18.47 13.65 -8.09
N PRO A 3 -17.32 13.10 -8.49
CA PRO A 3 -17.06 11.68 -8.32
C PRO A 3 -17.15 11.34 -6.83
N HIS A 4 -17.93 10.32 -6.49
CA HIS A 4 -17.93 9.75 -5.15
C HIS A 4 -16.57 9.10 -4.94
N ILE A 5 -15.75 9.67 -4.05
CA ILE A 5 -14.42 9.15 -3.74
C ILE A 5 -14.59 7.85 -2.95
N THR A 6 -14.17 6.72 -3.51
CA THR A 6 -14.10 5.46 -2.78
C THR A 6 -12.91 5.51 -1.82
N VAL A 7 -13.15 5.19 -0.56
CA VAL A 7 -12.13 5.21 0.49
C VAL A 7 -11.86 3.78 0.95
N HIS A 8 -10.59 3.38 0.97
CA HIS A 8 -10.20 2.11 1.57
C HIS A 8 -10.26 2.22 3.10
N ASN A 9 -11.08 1.38 3.74
CA ASN A 9 -11.26 1.37 5.18
C ASN A 9 -10.63 0.11 5.80
N LEU A 10 -9.63 0.31 6.66
CA LEU A 10 -8.99 -0.77 7.40
C LEU A 10 -9.76 -1.04 8.70
N VAL A 11 -10.61 -2.07 8.68
CA VAL A 11 -11.32 -2.52 9.88
C VAL A 11 -10.51 -3.60 10.59
N THR A 12 -10.16 -3.39 11.85
CA THR A 12 -9.52 -4.42 12.68
C THR A 12 -10.56 -5.28 13.39
N LYS A 13 -10.25 -6.56 13.65
CA LYS A 13 -11.10 -7.43 14.49
C LYS A 13 -11.31 -6.79 15.87
N PRO A 14 -12.49 -6.96 16.51
CA PRO A 14 -12.79 -6.36 17.82
C PRO A 14 -11.76 -6.66 18.90
N ASP A 15 -11.21 -7.88 18.91
CA ASP A 15 -10.24 -8.33 19.91
C ASP A 15 -8.77 -8.07 19.52
N ALA A 16 -8.52 -7.44 18.36
CA ALA A 16 -7.17 -7.19 17.89
C ALA A 16 -6.49 -6.10 18.74
N LYS A 17 -5.35 -6.46 19.34
CA LYS A 17 -4.55 -5.52 20.12
C LYS A 17 -3.60 -4.73 19.21
N PRO A 18 -3.53 -3.39 19.33
CA PRO A 18 -2.57 -2.59 18.59
C PRO A 18 -1.12 -2.98 18.88
N ILE A 19 -0.31 -3.06 17.81
CA ILE A 19 1.11 -3.39 17.89
C ILE A 19 1.94 -2.17 17.50
N LYS A 20 2.86 -1.79 18.38
CA LYS A 20 3.93 -0.84 18.09
C LYS A 20 5.22 -1.61 17.86
N GLN A 21 5.61 -1.77 16.60
CA GLN A 21 6.85 -2.46 16.28
C GLN A 21 8.05 -1.70 16.81
N LYS A 22 9.03 -2.43 17.36
CA LYS A 22 10.31 -1.85 17.79
C LYS A 22 11.04 -1.28 16.58
N SER A 23 11.52 -0.05 16.70
CA SER A 23 12.32 0.60 15.66
C SER A 23 13.56 -0.23 15.32
N ARG A 24 13.83 -0.38 14.03
CA ARG A 24 14.98 -1.13 13.51
C ARG A 24 16.12 -0.17 13.19
N PRO A 25 17.36 -0.46 13.63
CA PRO A 25 18.51 0.37 13.29
C PRO A 25 18.76 0.35 11.79
N MET A 26 19.07 1.52 11.22
CA MET A 26 19.43 1.68 9.82
C MET A 26 20.84 2.24 9.72
N LYS A 27 21.58 1.84 8.68
CA LYS A 27 22.89 2.44 8.39
C LYS A 27 22.69 3.93 8.04
N PRO A 28 23.60 4.84 8.43
CA PRO A 28 23.42 6.28 8.22
C PRO A 28 23.10 6.66 6.77
N LYS A 29 23.81 6.07 5.80
CA LYS A 29 23.57 6.30 4.36
C LYS A 29 22.14 5.92 3.93
N VAL A 30 21.63 4.79 4.43
CA VAL A 30 20.27 4.33 4.13
C VAL A 30 19.23 5.23 4.80
N ALA A 31 19.48 5.63 6.05
CA ALA A 31 18.57 6.51 6.78
C ALA A 31 18.37 7.86 6.06
N LEU A 32 19.42 8.42 5.45
CA LEU A 32 19.32 9.62 4.63
C LEU A 32 18.44 9.40 3.39
N MET A 33 18.67 8.32 2.64
CA MET A 33 17.86 7.98 1.47
C MET A 33 16.39 7.73 1.82
N VAL A 34 16.14 7.07 2.97
CA VAL A 34 14.78 6.85 3.48
C VAL A 34 14.11 8.19 3.82
N LYS A 35 14.84 9.09 4.49
CA LYS A 35 14.32 10.42 4.83
C LYS A 35 13.94 11.22 3.59
N GLU A 36 14.76 11.22 2.55
CA GLU A 36 14.46 11.90 1.29
C GLU A 36 13.15 11.43 0.67
N GLU A 37 12.92 10.12 0.63
CA GLU A 37 11.72 9.57 0.01
C GLU A 37 10.47 9.79 0.87
N VAL A 38 10.57 9.68 2.20
CA VAL A 38 9.48 10.06 3.13
C VAL A 38 9.10 11.53 2.97
N MET A 39 10.07 12.42 2.81
CA MET A 39 9.81 13.85 2.59
C MET A 39 9.08 14.11 1.27
N LYS A 40 9.40 13.39 0.20
CA LYS A 40 8.65 13.49 -1.06
C LYS A 40 7.20 13.05 -0.90
N LEU A 41 6.96 11.93 -0.21
CA LEU A 41 5.61 11.44 0.07
C LEU A 41 4.80 12.45 0.90
N LEU A 42 5.45 13.10 1.87
CA LEU A 42 4.84 14.16 2.67
C LEU A 42 4.53 15.41 1.83
N GLN A 43 5.44 15.83 0.95
CA GLN A 43 5.26 17.01 0.11
C GLN A 43 4.14 16.85 -0.92
N VAL A 44 3.98 15.64 -1.48
CA VAL A 44 2.88 15.32 -2.42
C VAL A 44 1.55 15.09 -1.68
N GLY A 45 1.58 14.95 -0.35
CA GLY A 45 0.38 14.77 0.48
C GLY A 45 -0.13 13.33 0.56
N PHE A 46 0.67 12.34 0.15
CA PHE A 46 0.31 10.91 0.29
C PHE A 46 0.36 10.45 1.74
N ILE A 47 1.18 11.08 2.58
CA ILE A 47 1.26 10.81 4.02
C ILE A 47 1.18 12.11 4.82
N LYS A 48 0.86 12.00 6.11
CA LYS A 48 0.83 13.12 7.06
C LYS A 48 1.41 12.70 8.40
N PRO A 49 2.01 13.63 9.17
CA PRO A 49 2.41 13.36 10.54
C PRO A 49 1.19 13.02 11.40
N ILE A 50 1.38 12.13 12.37
CA ILE A 50 0.36 11.75 13.35
C ILE A 50 0.99 11.69 14.74
N ASP A 51 0.44 12.46 15.65
CA ASP A 51 0.80 12.41 17.06
C ASP A 51 -0.06 11.32 17.72
N TYR A 52 0.58 10.38 18.43
CA TYR A 52 -0.08 9.33 19.22
C TYR A 52 -0.73 8.15 18.46
N SER A 53 -0.09 7.64 17.40
CA SER A 53 -0.55 6.38 16.80
C SER A 53 -0.46 5.19 17.77
N GLN A 54 -1.52 4.37 17.80
CA GLN A 54 -1.56 3.10 18.53
C GLN A 54 -0.88 1.96 17.76
N TRP A 55 -0.94 2.00 16.43
CA TRP A 55 -0.28 1.07 15.53
C TRP A 55 0.98 1.70 14.94
N VAL A 56 2.12 1.02 15.02
CA VAL A 56 3.38 1.51 14.43
C VAL A 56 4.03 0.38 13.67
N SER A 57 4.14 0.54 12.35
CA SER A 57 4.85 -0.36 11.46
C SER A 57 6.20 0.21 11.08
N ASN A 58 7.21 -0.65 10.99
CA ASN A 58 8.55 -0.27 10.55
C ASN A 58 8.61 0.00 9.05
N ILE A 59 9.53 0.87 8.67
CA ILE A 59 9.97 1.02 7.30
C ILE A 59 10.95 -0.12 6.95
N ILE A 60 10.70 -0.76 5.82
CA ILE A 60 11.60 -1.67 5.12
C ILE A 60 12.13 -0.92 3.90
N HIS A 61 13.41 -1.13 3.60
CA HIS A 61 14.02 -0.57 2.39
C HIS A 61 14.53 -1.69 1.49
N VAL A 62 14.38 -1.51 0.18
CA VAL A 62 14.92 -2.40 -0.84
C VAL A 62 15.78 -1.58 -1.80
N LEU A 63 17.01 -2.01 -2.03
CA LEU A 63 17.89 -1.40 -3.03
C LEU A 63 17.54 -1.95 -4.41
N LYS A 64 17.17 -1.07 -5.33
CA LYS A 64 16.96 -1.42 -6.74
C LYS A 64 18.31 -1.53 -7.44
N LYS A 65 18.35 -2.29 -8.55
CA LYS A 65 19.55 -2.45 -9.39
C LYS A 65 20.12 -1.12 -9.92
N ASN A 66 19.25 -0.12 -10.09
CA ASN A 66 19.62 1.23 -10.54
C ASN A 66 20.18 2.13 -9.41
N GLY A 67 20.43 1.58 -8.23
CA GLY A 67 20.96 2.32 -7.07
C GLY A 67 19.94 3.15 -6.30
N LYS A 68 18.67 3.21 -6.74
CA LYS A 68 17.58 3.87 -5.99
C LYS A 68 17.06 2.98 -4.87
N ILE A 69 16.48 3.61 -3.84
CA ILE A 69 15.78 2.92 -2.74
C ILE A 69 14.29 2.80 -3.06
N HIS A 70 13.67 1.69 -2.66
CA HIS A 70 12.22 1.55 -2.55
C HIS A 70 11.88 1.44 -1.07
N ILE A 71 11.00 2.31 -0.58
CA ILE A 71 10.45 2.21 0.77
C ILE A 71 9.20 1.33 0.72
N CYS A 72 9.15 0.36 1.61
CA CYS A 72 7.95 -0.43 1.91
C CYS A 72 7.64 -0.30 3.40
N ILE A 73 6.38 -0.43 3.79
CA ILE A 73 5.99 -0.48 5.20
C ILE A 73 5.66 -1.92 5.57
N ASP A 74 6.17 -2.37 6.72
CA ASP A 74 5.90 -3.69 7.26
C ASP A 74 4.51 -3.79 7.88
N PHE A 75 3.50 -3.95 7.03
CA PHE A 75 2.09 -4.06 7.45
C PHE A 75 1.69 -5.45 7.97
N ARG A 76 2.63 -6.37 8.22
CA ARG A 76 2.29 -7.75 8.60
C ARG A 76 1.39 -7.83 9.83
N ASP A 77 1.61 -6.98 10.83
CA ASP A 77 0.84 -7.02 12.08
C ASP A 77 -0.57 -6.46 11.90
N ILE A 78 -0.73 -5.33 11.19
CA ILE A 78 -2.04 -4.78 10.90
C ILE A 78 -2.83 -5.68 9.95
N ASN A 79 -2.18 -6.28 8.94
CA ASN A 79 -2.82 -7.19 8.00
C ASN A 79 -3.35 -8.46 8.66
N LYS A 80 -2.70 -8.95 9.74
CA LYS A 80 -3.22 -10.07 10.54
C LYS A 80 -4.42 -9.67 11.40
N ALA A 81 -4.48 -8.40 11.81
CA ALA A 81 -5.56 -7.85 12.63
C ALA A 81 -6.81 -7.54 11.79
N CYS A 82 -6.64 -7.19 10.52
CA CYS A 82 -7.75 -7.00 9.59
C CYS A 82 -8.35 -8.34 9.14
N PRO A 83 -9.69 -8.47 9.03
CA PRO A 83 -10.29 -9.56 8.29
C PRO A 83 -9.91 -9.44 6.81
N LYS A 84 -9.91 -10.58 6.11
CA LYS A 84 -9.64 -10.60 4.67
C LYS A 84 -10.86 -10.01 3.94
N ASP A 85 -10.61 -9.03 3.09
CA ASP A 85 -11.62 -8.48 2.19
C ASP A 85 -11.57 -9.25 0.87
N ASP A 86 -12.43 -10.27 0.75
CA ASP A 86 -12.53 -11.11 -0.42
C ASP A 86 -13.53 -10.51 -1.40
N PHE A 87 -13.07 -9.52 -2.18
CA PHE A 87 -13.86 -9.00 -3.29
C PHE A 87 -13.99 -10.08 -4.39
N PRO A 88 -15.22 -10.45 -4.79
CA PRO A 88 -15.41 -11.48 -5.80
C PRO A 88 -14.95 -10.95 -7.17
N LEU A 89 -13.84 -11.50 -7.67
CA LEU A 89 -13.41 -11.26 -9.04
C LEU A 89 -14.12 -12.25 -9.98
N PRO A 90 -14.54 -11.81 -11.17
CA PRO A 90 -15.10 -12.72 -12.18
C PRO A 90 -14.06 -13.76 -12.58
N SER A 91 -14.52 -14.95 -12.99
CA SER A 91 -13.62 -15.95 -13.56
C SER A 91 -13.05 -15.46 -14.89
N ILE A 92 -11.87 -15.99 -15.23
CA ILE A 92 -11.20 -15.65 -16.48
C ILE A 92 -12.09 -16.02 -17.68
N ASP A 93 -12.79 -17.15 -17.63
CA ASP A 93 -13.68 -17.60 -18.71
C ASP A 93 -14.81 -16.59 -18.96
N VAL A 94 -15.43 -16.04 -17.92
CA VAL A 94 -16.47 -15.02 -18.04
C VAL A 94 -15.93 -13.75 -18.70
N ILE A 95 -14.70 -13.34 -18.36
CA ILE A 95 -14.05 -12.19 -18.99
C ILE A 95 -13.78 -12.48 -20.46
N VAL A 96 -13.25 -13.65 -20.79
CA VAL A 96 -12.92 -14.05 -22.16
C VAL A 96 -14.18 -14.11 -23.02
N ASP A 97 -15.23 -14.78 -22.56
CA ASP A 97 -16.52 -14.87 -23.26
C ASP A 97 -17.16 -13.50 -23.47
N ALA A 98 -17.07 -12.60 -22.48
CA ALA A 98 -17.55 -11.23 -22.59
C ALA A 98 -16.78 -10.41 -23.64
N THR A 99 -15.54 -10.79 -23.97
CA THR A 99 -14.75 -10.14 -25.04
C THR A 99 -14.88 -10.83 -26.41
N ASN A 100 -15.61 -11.94 -26.51
CA ASN A 100 -15.79 -12.64 -27.77
C ASN A 100 -16.65 -11.83 -28.75
N GLY A 101 -16.24 -11.79 -30.03
CA GLY A 101 -16.95 -11.05 -31.09
C GLY A 101 -16.59 -9.57 -31.20
N PHE A 102 -15.70 -9.04 -30.34
CA PHE A 102 -15.14 -7.69 -30.50
C PHE A 102 -13.92 -7.70 -31.42
N GLU A 103 -13.84 -6.76 -32.36
CA GLU A 103 -12.73 -6.67 -33.32
C GLU A 103 -11.45 -6.04 -32.71
N LEU A 104 -11.58 -5.37 -31.55
CA LEU A 104 -10.48 -4.65 -30.91
C LEU A 104 -10.57 -4.75 -29.38
N LEU A 105 -9.42 -5.03 -28.75
CA LEU A 105 -9.23 -4.95 -27.30
C LEU A 105 -8.20 -3.86 -26.98
N SER A 106 -8.51 -3.00 -26.01
CA SER A 106 -7.58 -2.01 -25.46
C SER A 106 -7.27 -2.33 -24.00
N LEU A 107 -5.98 -2.33 -23.63
CA LEU A 107 -5.52 -2.61 -22.28
C LEU A 107 -5.03 -1.29 -21.65
N MET A 108 -5.54 -0.97 -20.47
CA MET A 108 -5.15 0.22 -19.71
C MET A 108 -4.48 -0.22 -18.41
N ASP A 109 -3.31 0.35 -18.11
CA ASP A 109 -2.61 0.08 -16.85
C ASP A 109 -3.03 1.10 -15.77
N GLY A 110 -3.60 0.58 -14.69
CA GLY A 110 -4.07 1.33 -13.54
C GLY A 110 -3.08 1.38 -12.38
N PHE A 111 -1.76 1.40 -12.64
CA PHE A 111 -0.69 1.31 -11.63
C PHE A 111 -0.78 2.30 -10.45
N SER A 112 -1.54 3.40 -10.57
CA SER A 112 -1.64 4.46 -9.56
C SER A 112 -2.94 4.45 -8.75
N GLY A 113 -3.69 3.34 -8.78
CA GLY A 113 -4.91 3.12 -7.99
C GLY A 113 -4.66 2.80 -6.52
#